data_AF-A0A2M8HHP0-F1
#
_entry.id   AF-A0A2M8HHP0-F1
#
_cell.length_a   1.000
_cell.length_b   1.000
_cell.length_c   1.000
_cell.angle_alpha   90.00
_cell.angle_beta   90.00
_cell.angle_gamma   90.00
#
_symmetry.space_group_name_H-M   'P 1'
#
loop_
_entity.id
_entity.type
_entity.pdbx_description
1 polymer ?
#
loop_
_entity_poly.entity_id
_entity_poly.type
_entity_poly.pdbx_seq_one_letter_code
_entity_poly.pdbx_strand_id
1 'polypeptide(L)'
;MSEQHEHKEFDGIIQAGNDLPAWYKHIFVYAVFIGIGYAIYFHGFSSWGTEDYYAGQLAEHEAKFPKPKEIVAIDGANPMREDSLAIAEGEKNFKNVCSACHGVNAEGVVGPSLVDKEWIHGNTDALVFENIMKGIAIEKTKLGRGPMPAHDNSLGSEKVYQVMAWLASKNDTLVAK
;
A
#
# COMPACT_ATOMS: atom_id res chain seq x y z
N MET A 1 19.92 65.63 11.54
CA MET A 1 21.19 64.90 11.49
C MET A 1 20.96 63.66 10.67
N SER A 2 21.21 63.74 9.37
CA SER A 2 21.20 62.56 8.49
C SER A 2 22.46 61.77 8.79
N GLU A 3 22.34 60.61 9.45
CA GLU A 3 23.44 59.64 9.51
C GLU A 3 23.82 59.31 8.06
N GLN A 4 25.00 59.77 7.63
CA GLN A 4 25.58 59.36 6.37
C GLN A 4 25.97 57.90 6.53
N HIS A 5 25.25 57.00 5.87
CA HIS A 5 25.57 55.58 5.85
C HIS A 5 26.98 55.39 5.27
N GLU A 6 27.94 55.07 6.12
CA GLU A 6 29.31 54.75 5.72
C GLU A 6 29.30 53.50 4.83
N HIS A 7 29.60 53.69 3.55
CA HIS A 7 29.63 52.61 2.58
C HIS A 7 30.87 51.75 2.81
N LYS A 8 30.68 50.56 3.40
CA LYS A 8 31.76 49.60 3.61
C LYS A 8 32.09 48.90 2.30
N GLU A 9 33.35 48.93 1.92
CA GLU A 9 33.90 48.23 0.77
C GLU A 9 34.54 46.91 1.24
N PHE A 10 34.16 45.82 0.58
CA PHE A 10 34.76 44.51 0.80
C PHE A 10 35.10 43.91 -0.55
N ASP A 11 36.40 43.67 -0.80
CA ASP A 11 36.88 43.02 -2.02
C ASP A 11 36.35 43.65 -3.32
N GLY A 12 36.36 44.98 -3.39
CA GLY A 12 35.88 45.75 -4.54
C GLY A 12 34.34 45.85 -4.68
N ILE A 13 33.56 45.24 -3.77
CA ILE A 13 32.09 45.38 -3.73
C ILE A 13 31.70 46.40 -2.66
N ILE A 14 30.95 47.43 -3.08
CA ILE A 14 30.49 48.53 -2.21
C ILE A 14 29.04 48.30 -1.79
N GLN A 15 28.75 48.36 -0.50
CA GLN A 15 27.37 48.29 0.01
C GLN A 15 26.67 49.65 -0.10
N ALA A 16 25.62 49.71 -0.92
CA ALA A 16 24.76 50.89 -0.99
C ALA A 16 23.95 51.05 0.30
N GLY A 17 24.03 52.22 0.92
CA GLY A 17 23.26 52.64 2.09
C GLY A 17 21.85 53.10 1.72
N ASN A 18 21.18 52.36 0.84
CA ASN A 18 19.82 52.69 0.41
C ASN A 18 18.82 52.13 1.42
N ASP A 19 17.76 52.88 1.67
CA ASP A 19 16.62 52.37 2.42
C ASP A 19 15.97 51.17 1.72
N LEU A 20 15.43 50.25 2.52
CA LEU A 20 14.60 49.18 2.00
C LEU A 20 13.41 49.75 1.21
N PRO A 21 13.10 49.17 0.03
CA PRO A 21 11.93 49.59 -0.74
C PRO A 21 10.67 49.58 0.13
N ALA A 22 9.85 50.63 0.01
CA ALA A 22 8.66 50.79 0.85
C ALA A 22 7.70 49.57 0.73
N TRP A 23 7.49 49.06 -0.49
CA TRP A 23 6.66 47.88 -0.73
C TRP A 23 7.15 46.64 0.04
N TYR A 24 8.46 46.46 0.17
CA TYR A 24 9.05 45.33 0.90
C TYR A 24 8.80 45.45 2.41
N LYS A 25 8.98 46.66 2.97
CA LYS A 25 8.65 46.93 4.38
C LYS A 25 7.16 46.68 4.67
N HIS A 26 6.28 47.06 3.75
CA HIS A 26 4.86 46.78 3.89
C HIS A 26 4.55 45.28 3.85
N ILE A 27 5.11 44.52 2.90
CA ILE A 27 4.94 43.05 2.87
C ILE A 27 5.39 42.41 4.17
N PHE A 28 6.55 42.81 4.71
CA PHE A 28 7.05 42.29 5.98
C PHE A 28 6.06 42.55 7.13
N VAL A 29 5.57 43.79 7.24
CA VAL A 29 4.57 44.15 8.26
C VAL A 29 3.26 43.38 8.07
N TYR A 30 2.78 43.24 6.84
CA TYR A 30 1.57 42.44 6.55
C TYR A 30 1.74 40.97 6.92
N ALA A 31 2.89 40.36 6.62
CA ALA A 31 3.17 38.97 6.98
C ALA A 31 3.14 38.76 8.50
N VAL A 32 3.66 39.72 9.29
CA VAL A 32 3.59 39.68 10.75
C VAL A 32 2.13 39.71 11.22
N PHE A 33 1.30 40.61 10.70
CA PHE A 33 -0.11 40.68 11.07
C PHE A 33 -0.91 39.43 10.64
N ILE A 34 -0.62 38.86 9.47
CA ILE A 34 -1.20 37.59 9.02
C ILE A 34 -0.81 36.47 9.96
N GLY A 35 0.47 36.38 10.36
CA GLY A 35 0.94 35.36 11.30
C GLY A 35 0.26 35.45 12.67
N ILE A 36 0.13 36.67 13.22
CA ILE A 36 -0.58 36.90 14.48
C ILE A 36 -2.07 36.54 14.34
N GLY A 37 -2.72 36.97 13.26
CA GLY A 37 -4.12 36.65 12.99
C GLY A 37 -4.36 35.15 12.82
N TYR A 38 -3.45 34.46 12.12
CA TYR A 38 -3.46 33.02 11.96
C TYR A 38 -3.35 32.32 13.31
N ALA A 39 -2.39 32.72 14.16
CA ALA A 39 -2.20 32.11 15.47
C ALA A 39 -3.43 32.30 16.37
N ILE A 40 -3.99 33.52 16.42
CA ILE A 40 -5.21 33.80 17.19
C ILE A 40 -6.38 32.98 16.67
N TYR A 41 -6.58 32.93 15.36
CA TYR A 41 -7.68 32.18 14.76
C TYR A 41 -7.52 30.69 15.01
N PHE A 42 -6.38 30.08 14.63
CA PHE A 42 -6.18 28.64 14.68
C PHE A 42 -5.98 28.07 16.08
N HIS A 43 -5.45 28.84 17.04
CA HIS A 43 -5.31 28.37 18.43
C HIS A 43 -6.40 28.87 19.38
N GLY A 44 -7.12 29.94 19.03
CA GLY A 44 -8.16 30.52 19.89
C GLY A 44 -9.60 30.19 19.50
N PHE A 45 -9.90 30.17 18.19
CA PHE A 45 -11.28 30.12 17.69
C PHE A 45 -11.57 28.97 16.74
N SER A 46 -10.57 28.45 16.06
CA SER A 46 -10.71 27.38 15.09
C SER A 46 -10.89 26.05 15.82
N SER A 47 -11.93 25.32 15.44
CA SER A 47 -12.08 23.91 15.77
C SER A 47 -11.40 23.00 14.72
N TRP A 48 -10.64 23.56 13.78
CA TRP A 48 -9.98 22.78 12.73
C TRP A 48 -8.74 22.07 13.29
N GLY A 49 -8.91 20.81 13.67
CA GLY A 49 -7.83 19.93 14.09
C GLY A 49 -7.37 19.01 12.96
N THR A 50 -6.06 18.79 12.86
CA THR A 50 -5.47 17.80 11.95
C THR A 50 -6.07 16.42 12.17
N GLU A 51 -6.37 16.07 13.44
CA GLU A 51 -6.96 14.77 13.82
C GLU A 51 -8.36 14.59 13.23
N ASP A 52 -9.25 15.59 13.32
CA ASP A 52 -10.61 15.48 12.78
C ASP A 52 -10.61 15.40 11.25
N TYR A 53 -9.72 16.18 10.61
CA TYR A 53 -9.53 16.12 9.15
C TYR A 53 -8.97 14.75 8.71
N TYR A 54 -8.01 14.20 9.45
CA TYR A 54 -7.46 12.88 9.20
C TYR A 54 -8.48 11.76 9.46
N ALA A 55 -9.25 11.85 10.53
CA ALA A 55 -10.34 10.94 10.85
C ALA A 55 -11.40 10.93 9.73
N GLY A 56 -11.74 12.10 9.18
CA GLY A 56 -12.62 12.21 8.02
C GLY A 56 -12.08 11.50 6.77
N GLN A 57 -10.79 11.69 6.47
CA GLN A 57 -10.13 11.00 5.34
C GLN A 57 -10.06 9.48 5.56
N LEU A 58 -9.77 9.02 6.77
CA LEU A 58 -9.79 7.60 7.12
C LEU A 58 -11.18 6.99 6.92
N ALA A 59 -12.22 7.65 7.43
CA ALA A 59 -13.59 7.19 7.27
C ALA A 59 -14.01 7.13 5.80
N GLU A 60 -13.64 8.13 5.00
CA GLU A 60 -13.90 8.13 3.55
C GLU A 60 -13.13 7.01 2.83
N HIS A 61 -11.86 6.78 3.20
CA HIS A 61 -11.05 5.72 2.64
C HIS A 61 -11.60 4.33 3.01
N GLU A 62 -11.98 4.09 4.26
CA GLU A 62 -12.59 2.83 4.70
C GLU A 62 -13.96 2.60 4.06
N ALA A 63 -14.74 3.65 3.79
CA ALA A 63 -16.00 3.55 3.06
C ALA A 63 -15.79 3.17 1.58
N LYS A 64 -14.74 3.71 0.92
CA LYS A 64 -14.41 3.40 -0.47
C LYS A 64 -13.68 2.06 -0.62
N PHE A 65 -12.89 1.69 0.36
CA PHE A 65 -12.05 0.50 0.40
C PHE A 65 -12.30 -0.23 1.71
N PRO A 66 -13.45 -0.89 1.86
CA PRO A 66 -13.74 -1.67 3.05
C PRO A 66 -12.62 -2.70 3.24
N LYS A 67 -12.10 -2.80 4.48
CA LYS A 67 -11.11 -3.83 4.83
C LYS A 67 -11.68 -5.19 4.43
N PRO A 68 -10.96 -6.00 3.63
CA PRO A 68 -11.41 -7.33 3.27
C PRO A 68 -11.76 -8.10 4.54
N LYS A 69 -12.91 -8.79 4.53
CA LYS A 69 -13.29 -9.62 5.67
C LYS A 69 -12.20 -10.69 5.83
N GLU A 70 -11.57 -10.72 6.99
CA GLU A 70 -10.59 -11.76 7.26
C GLU A 70 -11.35 -13.08 7.44
N ILE A 71 -11.25 -13.95 6.43
CA ILE A 71 -11.78 -15.30 6.47
C ILE A 71 -10.70 -16.20 7.06
N VAL A 72 -11.05 -16.95 8.10
CA VAL A 72 -10.17 -17.89 8.77
C VAL A 72 -10.79 -19.28 8.63
N ALA A 73 -10.04 -20.21 8.03
CA ALA A 73 -10.42 -21.61 8.02
C ALA A 73 -10.32 -22.18 9.44
N ILE A 74 -11.43 -22.68 9.98
CA ILE A 74 -11.50 -23.21 11.36
C ILE A 74 -10.71 -24.52 11.48
N ASP A 75 -10.71 -25.32 10.42
CA ASP A 75 -10.13 -26.67 10.39
C ASP A 75 -9.01 -26.84 9.36
N GLY A 76 -8.50 -25.72 8.82
CA GLY A 76 -7.46 -25.69 7.79
C GLY A 76 -7.93 -25.98 6.37
N ALA A 77 -9.20 -26.36 6.17
CA ALA A 77 -9.77 -26.56 4.85
C ALA A 77 -10.31 -25.24 4.27
N ASN A 78 -10.20 -25.05 2.95
CA ASN A 78 -10.74 -23.89 2.27
C ASN A 78 -12.29 -23.91 2.34
N PRO A 79 -12.93 -22.93 3.02
CA PRO A 79 -14.38 -22.91 3.17
C PRO A 79 -15.15 -22.64 1.87
N MET A 80 -14.47 -22.27 0.79
CA MET A 80 -15.07 -21.87 -0.49
C MET A 80 -14.86 -22.90 -1.61
N ARG A 81 -14.31 -24.08 -1.30
CA ARG A 81 -13.89 -25.09 -2.30
C ARG A 81 -14.94 -25.44 -3.36
N GLU A 82 -16.21 -25.51 -2.96
CA GLU A 82 -17.32 -25.94 -3.81
C GLU A 82 -18.24 -24.77 -4.20
N ASP A 83 -17.90 -23.54 -3.80
CA ASP A 83 -18.69 -22.36 -4.14
C ASP A 83 -18.39 -21.91 -5.58
N SER A 84 -19.35 -22.11 -6.47
CA SER A 84 -19.25 -21.74 -7.89
C SER A 84 -18.93 -20.25 -8.12
N LEU A 85 -19.40 -19.34 -7.25
CA LEU A 85 -19.07 -17.92 -7.36
C LEU A 85 -17.62 -17.66 -6.94
N ALA A 86 -17.17 -18.32 -5.86
CA ALA A 86 -15.79 -18.21 -5.41
C ALA A 86 -14.80 -18.79 -6.43
N ILE A 87 -15.13 -19.90 -7.09
CA ILE A 87 -14.35 -20.48 -8.18
C ILE A 87 -14.24 -19.51 -9.36
N ALA A 88 -15.37 -18.92 -9.78
CA ALA A 88 -15.39 -17.97 -10.90
C ALA A 88 -14.58 -16.70 -10.60
N GLU A 89 -14.68 -16.17 -9.38
CA GLU A 89 -13.91 -15.00 -8.96
C GLU A 89 -12.42 -15.34 -8.73
N GLY A 90 -12.16 -16.54 -8.25
CA GLY A 90 -10.82 -17.13 -8.11
C GLY A 90 -10.07 -17.19 -9.42
N GLU A 91 -10.73 -17.58 -10.51
CA GLU A 91 -10.14 -17.57 -11.85
C GLU A 91 -9.69 -16.17 -12.27
N LYS A 92 -10.55 -15.16 -12.05
CA LYS A 92 -10.23 -13.77 -12.39
C LYS A 92 -9.05 -13.27 -11.57
N ASN A 93 -9.07 -13.50 -10.26
CA ASN A 93 -7.99 -13.11 -9.35
C ASN A 93 -6.67 -13.79 -9.74
N PHE A 94 -6.71 -15.09 -10.06
CA PHE A 94 -5.54 -15.84 -10.51
C PHE A 94 -4.97 -15.25 -11.81
N LYS A 95 -5.83 -14.97 -12.80
CA LYS A 95 -5.39 -14.37 -14.07
C LYS A 95 -4.75 -12.99 -13.87
N ASN A 96 -5.27 -12.18 -12.96
CA ASN A 96 -4.77 -10.83 -12.71
C ASN A 96 -3.45 -10.79 -11.92
N VAL A 97 -3.26 -11.71 -10.97
CA VAL A 97 -2.16 -11.62 -9.98
C VAL A 97 -1.14 -12.74 -10.12
N CYS A 98 -1.56 -13.96 -10.42
CA CYS A 98 -0.71 -15.15 -10.34
C CYS A 98 -0.18 -15.60 -11.71
N SER A 99 -0.92 -15.34 -12.78
CA SER A 99 -0.65 -15.88 -14.12
C SER A 99 0.70 -15.47 -14.71
N ALA A 100 1.21 -14.29 -14.35
CA ALA A 100 2.49 -13.80 -14.83
C ALA A 100 3.65 -14.73 -14.45
N CYS A 101 3.56 -15.41 -13.30
CA CYS A 101 4.59 -16.32 -12.82
C CYS A 101 4.19 -17.80 -12.98
N HIS A 102 2.91 -18.13 -12.79
CA HIS A 102 2.40 -19.51 -12.81
C HIS A 102 1.70 -19.90 -14.12
N GLY A 103 1.66 -19.03 -15.13
CA GLY A 103 0.97 -19.30 -16.40
C GLY A 103 -0.54 -19.02 -16.33
N VAL A 104 -1.17 -18.80 -17.49
CA VAL A 104 -2.59 -18.41 -17.58
C VAL A 104 -3.52 -19.54 -17.13
N ASN A 105 -3.09 -20.78 -17.31
CA ASN A 105 -3.79 -22.00 -16.91
C ASN A 105 -3.15 -22.68 -15.68
N ALA A 106 -2.32 -21.94 -14.94
CA ALA A 106 -1.57 -22.43 -13.79
C ALA A 106 -0.54 -23.54 -14.11
N GLU A 107 -0.09 -23.62 -15.36
CA GLU A 107 0.82 -24.62 -15.91
C GLU A 107 2.31 -24.41 -15.54
N GLY A 108 2.64 -23.28 -14.94
CA GLY A 108 4.00 -22.90 -14.54
C GLY A 108 4.77 -22.16 -15.63
N VAL A 109 5.54 -21.14 -15.22
CA VAL A 109 6.48 -20.40 -16.08
C VAL A 109 7.76 -20.14 -15.28
N VAL A 110 7.76 -19.08 -14.48
CA VAL A 110 8.82 -18.76 -13.52
C VAL A 110 8.57 -19.52 -12.21
N GLY A 111 7.31 -19.52 -11.76
CA GLY A 111 6.84 -20.36 -10.65
C GLY A 111 6.51 -21.79 -11.10
N PRO A 112 6.31 -22.72 -10.14
CA PRO A 112 5.92 -24.09 -10.44
C PRO A 112 4.55 -24.16 -11.14
N SER A 113 4.29 -25.27 -11.81
CA SER A 113 2.92 -25.64 -12.16
C SER A 113 2.12 -25.86 -10.87
N LEU A 114 0.86 -25.43 -10.87
CA LEU A 114 -0.09 -25.65 -9.76
C LEU A 114 -1.19 -26.65 -10.14
N VAL A 115 -1.10 -27.22 -11.35
CA VAL A 115 -2.04 -28.21 -11.89
C VAL A 115 -1.40 -29.57 -12.15
N ASP A 116 -0.11 -29.71 -11.84
CA ASP A 116 0.54 -31.01 -11.84
C ASP A 116 0.37 -31.73 -10.50
N LYS A 117 0.99 -32.90 -10.36
CA LYS A 117 0.89 -33.72 -9.15
C LYS A 117 1.93 -33.36 -8.08
N GLU A 118 2.88 -32.48 -8.38
CA GLU A 118 4.05 -32.26 -7.56
C GLU A 118 3.98 -30.92 -6.82
N TRP A 119 3.85 -30.98 -5.50
CA TRP A 119 3.81 -29.79 -4.65
C TRP A 119 5.10 -29.62 -3.86
N ILE A 120 5.95 -28.72 -4.33
CA ILE A 120 7.26 -28.45 -3.72
C ILE A 120 7.16 -27.78 -2.33
N HIS A 121 6.05 -27.11 -2.02
CA HIS A 121 5.81 -26.40 -0.74
C HIS A 121 4.57 -26.90 0.01
N GLY A 122 4.14 -28.14 -0.26
CA GLY A 122 2.97 -28.76 0.35
C GLY A 122 1.69 -28.54 -0.46
N ASN A 123 0.77 -29.50 -0.36
CA ASN A 123 -0.45 -29.60 -1.18
C ASN A 123 -1.75 -29.53 -0.36
N THR A 124 -1.67 -29.15 0.92
CA THR A 124 -2.87 -28.97 1.75
C THR A 124 -3.35 -27.53 1.66
N ASP A 125 -4.66 -27.30 1.79
CA ASP A 125 -5.24 -25.96 1.76
C ASP A 125 -4.54 -25.03 2.76
N ALA A 126 -4.29 -25.48 3.99
CA ALA A 126 -3.59 -24.70 5.00
C ALA A 126 -2.19 -24.25 4.56
N LEU A 127 -1.39 -25.15 3.98
CA LEU A 127 -0.04 -24.84 3.52
C LEU A 127 -0.05 -23.92 2.29
N VAL A 128 -0.92 -24.19 1.33
CA VAL A 128 -1.06 -23.35 0.13
C VAL A 128 -1.55 -21.95 0.51
N PHE A 129 -2.50 -21.85 1.43
CA PHE A 129 -2.96 -20.57 1.96
C PHE A 129 -1.81 -19.79 2.63
N GLU A 130 -1.03 -20.45 3.50
CA GLU A 130 0.12 -19.82 4.16
C GLU A 130 1.15 -19.35 3.15
N ASN A 131 1.49 -20.18 2.16
CA ASN A 131 2.42 -19.84 1.08
C ASN A 131 1.96 -18.61 0.29
N ILE A 132 0.66 -18.49 -0.01
CA ILE A 132 0.12 -17.32 -0.73
C ILE A 132 0.10 -16.09 0.17
N MET A 133 -0.36 -16.22 1.42
CA MET A 133 -0.51 -15.09 2.34
C MET A 133 0.85 -14.51 2.75
N LYS A 134 1.84 -15.37 3.04
CA LYS A 134 3.16 -14.96 3.55
C LYS A 134 4.27 -14.98 2.52
N GLY A 135 4.02 -15.53 1.34
CA GLY A 135 5.02 -15.67 0.30
C GLY A 135 6.11 -16.68 0.68
N ILE A 136 7.04 -16.88 -0.26
CA ILE A 136 8.18 -17.77 -0.11
C ILE A 136 9.43 -16.98 -0.46
N ALA A 137 10.26 -16.73 0.54
CA ALA A 137 11.51 -15.98 0.37
C ALA A 137 12.52 -16.73 -0.52
N ILE A 138 13.48 -15.99 -1.09
CA ILE A 138 14.38 -16.51 -2.11
C ILE A 138 15.27 -17.65 -1.60
N GLU A 139 15.64 -17.63 -0.33
CA GLU A 139 16.42 -18.67 0.33
C GLU A 139 15.62 -19.95 0.61
N LYS A 140 14.28 -19.87 0.55
CA LYS A 140 13.37 -21.00 0.77
C LYS A 140 12.80 -21.57 -0.52
N THR A 141 12.89 -20.85 -1.66
CA THR A 141 12.38 -21.37 -2.94
C THR A 141 13.17 -22.60 -3.38
N LYS A 142 12.46 -23.67 -3.74
CA LYS A 142 13.09 -24.91 -4.22
C LYS A 142 13.40 -24.89 -5.73
N LEU A 143 12.89 -23.90 -6.47
CA LEU A 143 13.13 -23.77 -7.91
C LEU A 143 14.33 -22.89 -8.26
N GLY A 144 14.81 -22.07 -7.33
CA GLY A 144 15.91 -21.13 -7.58
C GLY A 144 15.58 -20.01 -8.58
N ARG A 145 14.30 -19.78 -8.90
CA ARG A 145 13.82 -18.81 -9.91
C ARG A 145 13.22 -17.52 -9.31
N GLY A 146 13.66 -17.15 -8.10
CA GLY A 146 13.19 -15.97 -7.37
C GLY A 146 12.15 -16.29 -6.28
N PRO A 147 11.80 -15.28 -5.45
CA PRO A 147 10.83 -15.44 -4.38
C PRO A 147 9.39 -15.42 -4.90
N MET A 148 8.48 -16.05 -4.17
CA MET A 148 7.05 -15.83 -4.29
C MET A 148 6.65 -14.69 -3.34
N PRO A 149 6.08 -13.57 -3.81
CA PRO A 149 5.71 -12.46 -2.94
C PRO A 149 4.54 -12.81 -2.01
N ALA A 150 4.44 -12.12 -0.87
CA ALA A 150 3.32 -12.22 0.05
C ALA A 150 2.08 -11.51 -0.51
N HIS A 151 0.91 -12.14 -0.41
CA HIS A 151 -0.36 -11.59 -0.90
C HIS A 151 -1.36 -11.21 0.20
N ASP A 152 -0.96 -11.22 1.47
CA ASP A 152 -1.83 -10.82 2.59
C ASP A 152 -2.37 -9.39 2.45
N ASN A 153 -1.53 -8.43 2.07
CA ASN A 153 -1.92 -7.03 1.89
C ASN A 153 -2.52 -6.71 0.51
N SER A 154 -2.25 -7.51 -0.52
CA SER A 154 -2.71 -7.25 -1.89
C SER A 154 -4.05 -7.90 -2.23
N LEU A 155 -4.26 -9.14 -1.77
CA LEU A 155 -5.50 -9.89 -2.01
C LEU A 155 -6.36 -10.02 -0.74
N GLY A 156 -5.74 -10.28 0.41
CA GLY A 156 -6.44 -10.66 1.63
C GLY A 156 -7.00 -12.09 1.58
N SER A 157 -7.41 -12.62 2.73
CA SER A 157 -7.74 -14.04 2.87
C SER A 157 -8.93 -14.51 2.03
N GLU A 158 -9.95 -13.68 1.88
CA GLU A 158 -11.12 -13.99 1.04
C GLU A 158 -10.73 -14.29 -0.41
N LYS A 159 -9.99 -13.39 -1.07
CA LYS A 159 -9.58 -13.58 -2.47
C LYS A 159 -8.57 -14.71 -2.62
N VAL A 160 -7.73 -14.95 -1.62
CA VAL A 160 -6.82 -16.11 -1.61
C VAL A 160 -7.62 -17.41 -1.59
N TYR A 161 -8.64 -17.54 -0.74
CA TYR A 161 -9.52 -18.72 -0.74
C TYR A 161 -10.29 -18.89 -2.04
N GLN A 162 -10.72 -17.81 -2.70
CA GLN A 162 -11.32 -17.87 -4.03
C GLN A 162 -10.34 -18.45 -5.07
N VAL A 163 -9.11 -17.95 -5.11
CA VAL A 163 -8.05 -18.48 -5.99
C VAL A 163 -7.80 -19.97 -5.71
N MET A 164 -7.69 -20.35 -4.44
CA MET A 164 -7.51 -21.75 -4.05
C MET A 164 -8.71 -22.63 -4.41
N ALA A 165 -9.95 -22.11 -4.33
CA ALA A 165 -11.15 -22.85 -4.74
C ALA A 165 -11.10 -23.14 -6.25
N TRP A 166 -10.69 -22.16 -7.05
CA TRP A 166 -10.46 -22.37 -8.47
C TRP A 166 -9.34 -23.39 -8.73
N LEU A 167 -8.20 -23.29 -8.04
CA LEU A 167 -7.12 -24.27 -8.17
C LEU A 167 -7.57 -25.69 -7.79
N ALA A 168 -8.34 -25.85 -6.72
CA ALA A 168 -8.89 -27.15 -6.32
C ALA A 168 -9.86 -27.74 -7.37
N SER A 169 -10.57 -26.89 -8.11
CA SER A 169 -11.40 -27.33 -9.24
C SER A 169 -10.60 -27.80 -10.46
N LYS A 170 -9.32 -27.43 -10.54
CA LYS A 170 -8.40 -27.79 -11.65
C LYS A 170 -7.44 -28.92 -11.28
N ASN A 171 -7.11 -29.07 -10.00
CA ASN A 171 -6.12 -30.01 -9.51
C ASN A 171 -6.68 -30.81 -8.33
N ASP A 172 -6.98 -32.08 -8.56
CA ASP A 172 -7.49 -33.01 -7.56
C ASP A 172 -6.44 -33.41 -6.50
N THR A 173 -5.16 -33.14 -6.76
CA THR A 173 -4.07 -33.39 -5.80
C THR A 173 -3.93 -32.31 -4.73
N LEU A 174 -4.59 -31.15 -4.90
CA LEU A 174 -4.75 -30.15 -3.83
C LEU A 174 -5.78 -30.68 -2.84
N VAL A 175 -5.35 -31.00 -1.63
CA VAL A 175 -6.20 -31.64 -0.60
C VAL A 175 -6.70 -30.62 0.42
N ALA A 176 -7.93 -30.84 0.88
CA ALA A 176 -8.52 -29.97 1.89
C ALA A 176 -7.77 -30.06 3.24
N LYS A 177 -7.20 -31.24 3.54
CA LYS A 177 -6.46 -31.56 4.76
C LYS A 177 -5.35 -32.55 4.43
#